data_AF-A0ABD1W0G8-F1
#
_entry.id   AF-A0ABD1W0G8-F1
#
_cell.length_a   1.000
_cell.length_b   1.000
_cell.length_c   1.000
_cell.angle_alpha   90.00
_cell.angle_beta   90.00
_cell.angle_gamma   90.00
#
_symmetry.space_group_name_H-M   'P 1'
#
loop_
_entity.id
_entity.type
_entity.pdbx_description
1 polymer ?
#
loop_
_entity_poly.entity_id
_entity_poly.type
_entity_poly.pdbx_seq_one_letter_code
_entity_poly.pdbx_strand_id
1 'polypeptide(L)'
;MAHSRITAEELEDLRLSYDIPSSVLLWAPGPEERADDLPERFVAIYEPAMQQGLRLPMHPFFREVLKDWNLAPFQITLNGRGQMVASYLLWVVAEAGRNLTPREFESIYRPCRSSG
;
A
#
# COMPACT_ATOMS: atom_id res chain seq x y z
N MET A 1 -7.44 22.95 5.92
CA MET A 1 -8.02 21.63 5.54
C MET A 1 -7.83 21.50 4.03
N ALA A 2 -7.19 20.43 3.56
CA ALA A 2 -6.80 20.29 2.16
C ALA A 2 -7.93 19.64 1.34
N HIS A 3 -8.43 20.35 0.33
CA HIS A 3 -9.31 19.78 -0.69
C HIS A 3 -8.41 19.08 -1.72
N SER A 4 -8.59 17.78 -1.93
CA SER A 4 -7.85 17.09 -2.98
C SER A 4 -8.47 17.48 -4.33
N ARG A 5 -7.68 18.05 -5.23
CA ARG A 5 -8.07 18.33 -6.61
C ARG A 5 -7.27 17.40 -7.50
N ILE A 6 -7.74 16.17 -7.63
CA ILE A 6 -7.16 15.21 -8.57
C ILE A 6 -8.14 15.01 -9.73
N THR A 7 -7.62 15.13 -10.94
CA THR A 7 -8.36 14.96 -12.19
C THR A 7 -8.27 13.52 -12.69
N ALA A 8 -9.11 13.16 -13.67
CA ALA A 8 -9.05 11.84 -14.29
C ALA A 8 -7.72 11.60 -15.03
N GLU A 9 -7.13 12.66 -15.61
CA GLU A 9 -5.82 12.60 -16.26
C GLU A 9 -4.71 12.33 -15.25
N GLU A 10 -4.68 13.08 -14.13
CA GLU A 10 -3.72 12.85 -13.05
C GLU A 10 -3.86 11.45 -12.42
N LEU A 11 -5.09 10.90 -12.34
CA LEU A 11 -5.29 9.52 -11.90
C LEU A 11 -4.68 8.50 -12.86
N GLU A 12 -4.73 8.75 -14.16
CA GLU A 12 -4.12 7.86 -15.15
C GLU A 12 -2.60 7.99 -15.14
N ASP A 13 -2.07 9.20 -14.94
CA ASP A 13 -0.64 9.43 -14.72
C ASP A 13 -0.13 8.70 -13.48
N LEU A 14 -0.88 8.73 -12.37
CA LEU A 14 -0.57 7.94 -11.17
C LEU A 14 -0.61 6.44 -11.45
N ARG A 15 -1.60 5.98 -12.23
CA ARG A 15 -1.70 4.57 -12.61
C ARG A 15 -0.43 4.13 -13.34
N LEU A 16 0.03 4.90 -14.32
CA LEU A 16 1.25 4.63 -15.07
C LEU A 16 2.50 4.73 -14.19
N SER A 17 2.58 5.76 -13.36
CA SER A 17 3.75 6.03 -12.50
C SER A 17 4.01 4.95 -11.46
N TYR A 18 2.97 4.25 -11.01
CA TYR A 18 3.05 3.23 -9.97
C TYR A 18 2.67 1.82 -10.44
N ASP A 19 2.61 1.59 -11.76
CA ASP A 19 2.26 0.31 -12.39
C ASP A 19 0.95 -0.30 -11.83
N ILE A 20 -0.07 0.54 -11.58
CA ILE A 20 -1.33 0.09 -11.00
C ILE A 20 -2.13 -0.67 -12.06
N PRO A 21 -2.50 -1.94 -11.85
CA PRO A 21 -3.24 -2.69 -12.86
C PRO A 21 -4.68 -2.16 -13.00
N SER A 22 -5.26 -2.34 -14.19
CA SER A 22 -6.64 -1.93 -14.51
C SER A 22 -7.70 -2.62 -13.65
N SER A 23 -7.37 -3.72 -12.99
CA SER A 23 -8.21 -4.39 -12.00
C SER A 23 -8.43 -3.57 -10.72
N VAL A 24 -7.60 -2.56 -10.46
CA VAL A 24 -7.74 -1.65 -9.32
C VAL A 24 -8.51 -0.42 -9.77
N LEU A 25 -9.69 -0.22 -9.19
CA LEU A 25 -10.49 0.97 -9.40
C LEU A 25 -9.85 2.14 -8.65
N LEU A 26 -9.52 3.19 -9.41
CA LEU A 26 -9.10 4.48 -8.86
C LEU A 26 -10.28 5.43 -8.92
N TRP A 27 -10.44 6.24 -7.89
CA TRP A 27 -11.55 7.17 -7.76
C TRP A 27 -11.03 8.54 -7.36
N ALA A 28 -11.46 9.56 -8.10
CA ALA A 28 -11.22 10.95 -7.78
C ALA A 28 -12.42 11.47 -6.99
N PRO A 29 -12.21 12.07 -5.80
CA PRO A 29 -13.29 12.76 -5.11
C PRO A 29 -13.79 13.92 -5.95
N GLY A 30 -15.11 14.12 -5.95
CA GLY A 30 -15.76 15.29 -6.52
C GLY A 30 -15.41 16.59 -5.77
N PRO A 31 -15.81 17.76 -6.30
CA PRO A 31 -15.40 19.07 -5.76
C PRO A 31 -15.74 19.30 -4.28
N GLU A 32 -16.82 18.69 -3.81
CA GLU A 32 -17.32 18.80 -2.43
C GLU A 32 -17.00 17.57 -1.57
N GLU A 33 -16.46 16.51 -2.16
CA GLU A 33 -16.14 15.26 -1.48
C GLU A 33 -14.75 15.33 -0.86
N ARG A 34 -14.59 14.75 0.33
CA ARG A 34 -13.32 14.71 1.05
C ARG A 34 -12.68 13.33 0.94
N ALA A 35 -11.38 13.27 1.22
CA ALA A 35 -10.68 11.99 1.34
C ALA A 35 -11.26 11.08 2.46
N ASP A 36 -11.98 11.66 3.41
CA ASP A 36 -12.66 10.93 4.50
C ASP A 36 -14.11 10.56 4.15
N ASP A 37 -14.69 11.17 3.09
CA ASP A 37 -16.05 10.91 2.60
C ASP A 37 -16.01 9.87 1.48
N LEU A 38 -15.45 8.70 1.79
CA LEU A 38 -15.26 7.62 0.81
C LEU A 38 -16.55 6.79 0.64
N PRO A 39 -16.88 6.36 -0.60
CA PRO A 39 -17.89 5.35 -0.80
C PRO A 39 -17.52 4.03 -0.09
N GLU A 40 -18.53 3.23 0.25
CA GLU A 40 -18.30 1.91 0.82
C GLU A 40 -17.38 1.09 -0.10
N ARG A 41 -16.40 0.39 0.50
CA ARG A 41 -15.36 -0.43 -0.18
C ARG A 41 -14.19 0.34 -0.82
N PHE A 42 -14.11 1.66 -0.62
CA PHE A 42 -12.93 2.44 -0.99
C PHE A 42 -12.04 2.71 0.22
N VAL A 43 -10.75 2.96 -0.05
CA VAL A 43 -9.77 3.39 0.95
C VAL A 43 -8.97 4.55 0.37
N ALA A 44 -8.85 5.64 1.13
CA ALA A 44 -8.00 6.75 0.73
C ALA A 44 -6.53 6.36 0.88
N ILE A 45 -5.76 6.63 -0.17
CA ILE A 45 -4.31 6.44 -0.19
C ILE A 45 -3.68 7.76 -0.62
N TYR A 46 -2.76 8.26 0.20
CA TYR A 46 -1.95 9.41 -0.15
C TYR A 46 -0.77 8.97 -1.03
N GLU A 47 -0.45 9.75 -2.06
CA GLU A 47 0.65 9.46 -2.98
C GLU A 47 2.01 9.20 -2.29
N PRO A 48 2.42 9.90 -1.21
CA PRO A 48 3.66 9.58 -0.48
C PRO A 48 3.74 8.14 0.01
N ALA A 49 2.61 7.48 0.27
CA ALA A 49 2.62 6.05 0.63
C ALA A 49 3.12 5.18 -0.54
N MET A 50 2.75 5.53 -1.77
CA MET A 50 3.19 4.86 -2.99
C MET A 50 4.68 5.14 -3.26
N GLN A 51 5.14 6.38 -3.02
CA GLN A 51 6.55 6.75 -3.06
C GLN A 51 7.39 5.94 -2.05
N GLN A 52 6.81 5.65 -0.88
CA GLN A 52 7.42 4.84 0.18
C GLN A 52 7.26 3.33 -0.02
N GLY A 53 6.83 2.88 -1.20
CA GLY A 53 6.83 1.46 -1.58
C GLY A 53 5.50 0.73 -1.41
N LEU A 54 4.41 1.42 -1.03
CA LEU A 54 3.07 0.82 -1.13
C LEU A 54 2.78 0.49 -2.61
N ARG A 55 2.27 -0.71 -2.88
CA ARG A 55 1.90 -1.16 -4.23
C ARG A 55 0.50 -1.75 -4.20
N LEU A 56 -0.20 -1.61 -5.33
CA LEU A 56 -1.57 -2.06 -5.53
C LEU A 56 -1.63 -3.10 -6.67
N PRO A 57 -2.52 -4.11 -6.57
CA PRO A 57 -3.39 -4.41 -5.44
C PRO A 57 -2.60 -4.95 -4.25
N MET A 58 -3.05 -4.61 -3.04
CA MET A 58 -2.52 -5.21 -1.83
C MET A 58 -2.93 -6.68 -1.74
N HIS A 59 -2.03 -7.55 -1.27
CA HIS A 59 -2.34 -8.97 -1.07
C HIS A 59 -3.62 -9.14 -0.21
N PRO A 60 -4.56 -10.02 -0.58
CA PRO A 60 -5.84 -10.20 0.12
C PRO A 60 -5.71 -10.34 1.64
N PHE A 61 -4.74 -11.13 2.09
CA PHE A 61 -4.43 -11.32 3.52
C PHE A 61 -4.24 -10.00 4.27
N PHE A 62 -3.41 -9.07 3.76
CA PHE A 62 -3.18 -7.80 4.45
C PHE A 62 -4.41 -6.90 4.41
N ARG A 63 -5.24 -6.99 3.36
CA ARG A 63 -6.51 -6.26 3.30
C ARG A 63 -7.48 -6.74 4.36
N GLU A 64 -7.56 -8.05 4.60
CA GLU A 64 -8.39 -8.64 5.65
C GLU A 64 -7.91 -8.23 7.04
N VAL A 65 -6.60 -8.33 7.31
CA VAL A 65 -6.01 -7.90 8.59
C VAL A 65 -6.30 -6.42 8.88
N LEU A 66 -6.09 -5.54 7.89
CA LEU A 66 -6.38 -4.12 8.02
C LEU A 66 -7.87 -3.86 8.28
N LYS A 67 -8.75 -4.56 7.57
CA LYS A 67 -10.20 -4.49 7.76
C LYS A 67 -10.59 -4.92 9.18
N ASP A 68 -10.06 -6.03 9.66
CA ASP A 68 -10.36 -6.57 10.99
C ASP A 68 -9.86 -5.66 12.12
N TRP A 69 -8.74 -4.96 11.89
CA TRP A 69 -8.22 -3.96 12.82
C TRP A 69 -8.89 -2.59 12.67
N ASN A 70 -9.79 -2.43 11.70
CA ASN A 70 -10.38 -1.14 11.31
C ASN A 70 -9.30 -0.08 11.08
N LEU A 71 -8.18 -0.48 10.47
CA LEU A 71 -7.04 0.36 10.17
C LEU A 71 -6.93 0.59 8.67
N ALA A 72 -6.67 1.84 8.29
CA ALA A 72 -6.21 2.14 6.95
C ALA A 72 -4.70 1.81 6.82
N PRO A 73 -4.19 1.49 5.61
CA PRO A 73 -2.78 1.19 5.39
C PRO A 73 -1.82 2.26 5.94
N PHE A 74 -2.25 3.53 5.99
CA PHE A 74 -1.47 4.68 6.49
C PHE A 74 -1.41 4.81 8.01
N GLN A 75 -2.30 4.15 8.75
CA GLN A 75 -2.23 4.15 10.21
C GLN A 75 -1.15 3.22 10.74
N ILE A 76 -0.64 2.33 9.89
CA ILE A 76 0.52 1.50 10.19
C ILE A 76 1.79 2.26 9.84
N THR A 77 2.71 2.38 10.80
CA THR A 77 4.02 3.00 10.58
C THR A 77 4.74 2.30 9.43
N LEU A 78 5.64 3.01 8.73
CA LEU A 78 6.40 2.42 7.62
C LEU A 78 7.13 1.13 8.02
N ASN A 79 7.69 1.12 9.23
CA ASN A 79 8.31 -0.07 9.79
C ASN A 79 7.28 -1.18 10.05
N GLY A 80 6.10 -0.85 10.55
CA GLY A 80 5.01 -1.81 10.79
C GLY A 80 4.53 -2.49 9.51
N ARG A 81 4.47 -1.78 8.38
CA ARG A 81 4.11 -2.37 7.08
C ARG A 81 5.12 -3.43 6.64
N GLY A 82 6.41 -3.10 6.72
CA GLY A 82 7.49 -4.04 6.41
C GLY A 82 7.48 -5.25 7.35
N GLN A 83 7.22 -5.03 8.64
CA GLN A 83 7.10 -6.11 9.63
C GLN A 83 5.92 -7.04 9.32
N MET A 84 4.75 -6.53 8.95
CA MET A 84 3.60 -7.37 8.57
C MET A 84 3.92 -8.24 7.35
N VAL A 85 4.53 -7.65 6.32
CA VAL A 85 4.92 -8.39 5.12
C VAL A 85 5.99 -9.43 5.44
N ALA A 86 6.98 -9.07 6.25
CA ALA A 86 8.03 -9.98 6.71
C ALA A 86 7.48 -11.15 7.52
N SER A 87 6.60 -10.88 8.48
CA SER A 87 5.98 -11.92 9.32
C SER A 87 5.17 -12.90 8.48
N TYR A 88 4.38 -12.41 7.52
CA TYR A 88 3.62 -13.27 6.61
C TYR A 88 4.54 -14.15 5.74
N LEU A 89 5.57 -13.55 5.15
CA LEU A 89 6.52 -14.29 4.29
C LEU A 89 7.32 -15.32 5.08
N LEU A 90 7.77 -14.97 6.30
CA LEU A 90 8.43 -15.89 7.22
C LEU A 90 7.53 -17.07 7.56
N TRP A 91 6.24 -16.83 7.81
CA TRP A 91 5.28 -17.90 8.08
C TRP A 91 5.11 -18.83 6.87
N VAL A 92 4.88 -18.28 5.67
CA VAL A 92 4.75 -19.07 4.42
C VAL A 92 6.02 -19.89 4.15
N VAL A 93 7.20 -19.30 4.37
CA VAL A 93 8.50 -19.95 4.23
C VAL A 93 8.66 -21.11 5.22
N ALA A 94 8.31 -20.88 6.49
CA ALA A 94 8.40 -21.89 7.54
C ALA A 94 7.45 -23.07 7.30
N GLU A 95 6.20 -22.81 6.90
CA GLU A 95 5.23 -23.83 6.50
C GLU A 95 5.72 -24.66 5.31
N ALA A 96 6.42 -24.03 4.37
CA ALA A 96 7.04 -24.72 3.23
C ALA A 96 8.32 -25.50 3.59
N GLY A 97 8.76 -25.48 4.85
CA GLY A 97 10.00 -26.12 5.31
C GLY A 97 11.26 -25.51 4.66
N ARG A 98 11.17 -24.29 4.12
CA ARG A 98 12.28 -23.60 3.46
C ARG A 98 12.83 -22.50 4.37
N ASN A 99 14.02 -22.00 4.05
CA ASN A 99 14.56 -20.79 4.65
C ASN A 99 14.51 -19.64 3.64
N LEU A 100 14.38 -18.40 4.13
CA LEU A 100 14.56 -17.21 3.30
C LEU A 100 16.02 -17.10 2.87
N THR A 101 16.25 -16.83 1.60
CA THR A 101 17.58 -16.42 1.13
C THR A 101 17.87 -14.97 1.54
N PRO A 102 19.15 -14.57 1.69
CA PRO A 102 19.50 -13.18 1.98
C PRO A 102 18.90 -12.18 0.98
N ARG A 103 18.81 -12.56 -0.31
CA ARG A 103 18.22 -11.73 -1.36
C ARG A 103 16.71 -11.54 -1.20
N GLU A 104 15.99 -12.59 -0.79
CA GLU A 104 14.56 -12.47 -0.47
C GLU A 104 14.36 -11.62 0.79
N PHE A 105 15.20 -11.79 1.81
CA PHE A 105 15.16 -10.96 3.01
C PHE A 105 15.37 -9.48 2.70
N GLU A 106 16.36 -9.13 1.87
CA GLU A 106 16.62 -7.76 1.44
C GLU A 106 15.51 -7.15 0.57
N SER A 107 14.70 -7.99 -0.09
CA SER A 107 13.52 -7.51 -0.83
C SER A 107 12.39 -7.09 0.10
N ILE A 108 12.30 -7.73 1.28
CA ILE A 108 11.30 -7.48 2.32
C ILE A 108 11.74 -6.33 3.22
N TYR A 109 13.04 -6.31 3.54
CA TYR A 109 13.68 -5.32 4.39
C TYR A 109 14.78 -4.64 3.58
N ARG A 110 14.40 -3.64 2.78
CA ARG A 110 15.36 -2.73 2.17
C ARG A 110 15.51 -1.51 3.08
N PRO A 111 16.55 -1.44 3.93
CA PRO A 111 16.80 -0.23 4.68
C PRO A 111 17.03 0.91 3.69
N CYS A 112 16.38 2.06 3.93
CA CYS A 112 16.64 3.27 3.18
C CYS A 112 18.14 3.58 3.34
N ARG A 113 18.93 3.36 2.28
CA ARG A 113 20.33 3.80 2.29
C ARG A 113 20.29 5.31 2.20
N SER A 114 20.56 5.99 3.31
CA SER A 114 20.85 7.42 3.27
C SER A 114 22.08 7.60 2.39
N SER A 115 21.90 8.18 1.21
CA SER A 115 22.98 8.72 0.40
C SER A 115 23.70 9.75 1.26
N GLY A 116 24.91 9.43 1.71
CA GLY A 116 25.84 10.39 2.29
C GLY A 116 26.52 11.20 1.18
#